data_AF-Q6GUU5-F1
#
_entry.id   AF-Q6GUU5-F1
#
_cell.length_a   1.000
_cell.length_b   1.000
_cell.length_c   1.000
_cell.angle_alpha   90.00
_cell.angle_beta   90.00
_cell.angle_gamma   90.00
#
_symmetry.space_group_name_H-M   'P 1'
#
loop_
_entity.id
_entity.type
_entity.pdbx_description
1 polymer ?
#
loop_
_entity_poly.entity_id
_entity_poly.type
_entity_poly.pdbx_seq_one_letter_code
_entity_poly.pdbx_strand_id
1 'polypeptide(L)'
;MKSNQVYYIALSLILLGFLLPNEVESLKVDLNRLSECTESGLKVAATLISRAIPCVKKLAKCADFRAIKTKDLDITGLALLGYQYLQKVVNNQRCLLITLKESYDAVSPYIDKLISENCVPGLS
;
A
#
# COMPACT_ATOMS: atom_id res chain seq x y z
N MET A 1 25.49 14.91 -3.75
CA MET A 1 25.55 15.13 -2.29
C MET A 1 24.23 15.51 -1.62
N LYS A 2 23.21 16.06 -2.30
CA LYS A 2 21.92 16.45 -1.67
C LYS A 2 20.96 15.29 -1.34
N SER A 3 21.01 14.16 -2.05
CA SER A 3 20.03 13.06 -1.88
C SER A 3 20.15 12.32 -0.54
N ASN A 4 21.37 11.92 -0.16
CA ASN A 4 21.59 11.16 1.09
C ASN A 4 21.21 11.98 2.33
N GLN A 5 21.45 13.29 2.31
CA GLN A 5 21.10 14.18 3.42
C GLN A 5 19.59 14.21 3.67
N VAL A 6 18.77 14.19 2.60
CA VAL A 6 17.30 14.15 2.72
C VAL A 6 16.84 12.81 3.31
N TYR A 7 17.47 11.70 2.91
CA TYR A 7 17.20 10.39 3.49
C TYR A 7 17.51 10.33 4.99
N TYR A 8 18.66 10.87 5.41
CA TYR A 8 19.02 10.92 6.83
C TYR A 8 18.07 11.80 7.64
N ILE A 9 17.67 12.95 7.10
CA ILE A 9 16.70 13.84 7.75
C ILE A 9 15.35 13.13 7.90
N ALA A 10 14.83 12.50 6.84
CA ALA A 10 13.58 11.74 6.90
C ALA A 10 13.65 10.57 7.89
N LEU A 11 14.73 9.79 7.86
CA LEU A 11 14.94 8.67 8.79
C LEU A 11 15.01 9.17 10.25
N SER A 12 15.73 10.25 10.50
CA SER A 12 15.86 10.83 11.84
C SER A 12 14.55 11.43 12.36
N LEU A 13 13.71 12.01 11.50
CA LEU A 13 12.38 12.50 11.87
C LEU A 13 11.42 11.36 12.21
N ILE A 14 11.46 10.26 11.45
CA ILE A 14 10.68 9.05 11.73
C ILE A 14 11.12 8.47 13.08
N LEU A 15 12.42 8.31 13.31
CA LEU A 15 12.98 7.82 14.57
C LEU A 15 12.63 8.75 15.75
N LEU A 16 12.66 10.08 15.56
CA LEU A 16 12.24 11.03 16.59
C LEU A 16 10.77 10.83 16.96
N GLY A 17 9.90 10.56 15.99
CA GLY A 17 8.48 10.26 16.24
C GLY A 17 8.25 9.00 17.09
N PHE A 18 9.16 8.03 17.05
CA PHE A 18 9.14 6.84 17.91
C PHE A 18 9.78 7.07 19.29
N LEU A 19 10.70 8.03 19.42
CA LEU A 19 11.48 8.31 20.64
C LEU A 19 10.85 9.39 21.53
N LEU A 20 9.92 10.19 21.00
CA LEU A 20 9.18 11.15 21.80
C LEU A 20 8.24 10.38 22.76
N PRO A 21 8.39 10.56 24.09
CA PRO A 21 7.45 9.99 25.04
C PRO A 21 6.07 10.61 24.78
N ASN A 22 5.14 9.81 24.27
CA ASN A 22 3.73 10.19 24.13
C ASN A 22 3.09 10.26 25.53
N GLU A 23 3.45 11.27 26.31
CA GLU A 23 2.74 11.70 27.53
C GLU A 23 1.51 12.54 27.13
N VAL A 24 0.81 12.14 26.06
CA VAL A 24 -0.56 12.57 25.81
C VAL A 24 -1.45 11.45 26.32
N GLU A 25 -2.12 11.68 27.45
CA GLU A 25 -3.04 10.75 28.12
C GLU A 25 -4.13 10.16 27.20
N SER A 26 -4.29 10.69 25.98
CA SER A 26 -5.24 10.24 24.96
C SER A 26 -4.73 9.13 24.03
N LEU A 27 -3.44 8.78 24.04
CA LEU A 27 -2.88 7.76 23.15
C LEU A 27 -2.16 6.67 23.97
N LYS A 28 -2.93 5.89 24.76
CA LYS A 28 -2.47 4.60 25.31
C LYS A 28 -2.23 3.63 24.15
N VAL A 29 -1.12 3.78 23.43
CA VAL A 29 -0.64 2.80 22.47
C VAL A 29 0.01 1.69 23.28
N ASP A 30 -0.71 0.59 23.45
CA ASP A 30 -0.15 -0.63 24.00
C ASP A 30 0.92 -1.14 23.01
N LEU A 31 2.20 -1.04 23.40
CA LEU A 31 3.34 -1.42 22.56
C LEU A 31 3.35 -2.93 22.24
N ASN A 32 2.80 -3.78 23.13
CA ASN A 32 2.67 -5.21 22.84
C ASN A 32 1.61 -5.44 21.77
N ARG A 33 0.45 -4.76 21.88
CA ARG A 33 -0.57 -4.75 20.82
C ARG A 33 -0.01 -4.22 19.51
N LEU A 34 0.76 -3.14 19.53
CA LEU A 34 1.37 -2.57 18.32
C LEU A 34 2.33 -3.57 17.65
N SER A 35 3.12 -4.30 18.44
CA SER A 35 4.01 -5.35 17.94
C SER A 35 3.23 -6.49 17.29
N GLU A 36 2.21 -7.01 17.98
CA GLU A 36 1.33 -8.08 17.45
C GLU A 36 0.62 -7.64 16.15
N CYS A 37 0.13 -6.40 16.12
CA CYS A 37 -0.51 -5.82 14.95
C CYS A 37 0.47 -5.55 13.80
N THR A 38 1.72 -5.26 14.09
CA THR A 38 2.78 -5.12 13.08
C THR A 38 3.09 -6.48 12.47
N GLU A 39 3.16 -7.55 13.25
CA GLU A 39 3.38 -8.91 12.75
C GLU A 39 2.21 -9.39 11.88
N SER A 40 0.98 -9.27 12.38
CA SER A 40 -0.24 -9.59 11.63
C SER A 40 -0.35 -8.74 10.36
N GLY A 41 -0.07 -7.43 10.45
CA GLY A 41 -0.07 -6.50 9.33
C GLY A 41 0.98 -6.84 8.28
N LEU A 42 2.19 -7.23 8.70
CA LEU A 42 3.25 -7.66 7.79
C LEU A 42 2.86 -8.94 7.05
N LYS A 43 2.27 -9.91 7.74
CA LYS A 43 1.78 -11.17 7.15
C LYS A 43 0.66 -10.93 6.14
N VAL A 44 -0.26 -10.02 6.46
CA VAL A 44 -1.30 -9.52 5.55
C VAL A 44 -0.66 -8.88 4.32
N ALA A 45 0.24 -7.91 4.51
CA ALA A 45 0.88 -7.17 3.43
C ALA A 45 1.67 -8.10 2.49
N ALA A 46 2.44 -9.03 3.05
CA ALA A 46 3.18 -10.03 2.27
C ALA A 46 2.23 -10.88 1.40
N THR A 47 1.10 -11.30 1.96
CA THR A 47 0.09 -12.07 1.23
C THR A 47 -0.55 -11.23 0.11
N LEU A 48 -0.89 -9.97 0.39
CA LEU A 48 -1.46 -9.05 -0.60
C LEU A 48 -0.48 -8.72 -1.74
N ILE A 49 0.80 -8.50 -1.43
CA ILE A 49 1.84 -8.24 -2.44
C ILE A 49 1.95 -9.41 -3.43
N SER A 50 1.90 -10.65 -2.95
CA SER A 50 1.94 -11.84 -3.82
C SER A 50 0.76 -11.90 -4.80
N ARG A 51 -0.39 -11.32 -4.44
CA ARG A 51 -1.59 -11.24 -5.29
C ARG A 51 -1.65 -9.98 -6.14
N ALA A 52 -0.93 -8.92 -5.78
CA ALA A 52 -0.95 -7.66 -6.51
C ALA A 52 -0.46 -7.82 -7.96
N ILE A 53 0.62 -8.57 -8.18
CA ILE A 53 1.19 -8.80 -9.53
C ILE A 53 0.18 -9.45 -10.49
N PRO A 54 -0.44 -10.61 -10.15
CA PRO A 54 -1.42 -11.22 -11.04
C PRO A 54 -2.68 -10.35 -11.23
N CYS A 55 -3.11 -9.59 -10.21
CA CYS A 55 -4.23 -8.66 -10.34
C CYS A 55 -3.94 -7.54 -11.35
N VAL A 56 -2.78 -6.88 -11.25
CA VAL A 56 -2.36 -5.83 -12.19
C VAL A 56 -2.28 -6.37 -13.62
N LYS A 57 -1.74 -7.58 -13.79
CA LYS A 57 -1.65 -8.26 -15.10
C LYS A 57 -3.03 -8.59 -15.68
N LYS A 58 -3.96 -9.06 -14.86
CA LYS A 58 -5.35 -9.36 -15.28
C LYS A 58 -6.07 -8.07 -15.69
N LEU A 59 -5.92 -7.01 -14.91
CA LEU A 59 -6.48 -5.71 -15.23
C LEU A 59 -5.88 -5.12 -16.51
N ALA A 60 -4.56 -5.22 -16.70
CA ALA A 60 -3.89 -4.81 -17.94
C ALA A 60 -4.48 -5.51 -19.17
N LYS A 61 -4.67 -6.84 -19.07
CA LYS A 61 -5.30 -7.63 -20.14
C LYS A 61 -6.75 -7.23 -20.40
N CYS A 62 -7.53 -7.01 -19.34
CA CYS A 62 -8.93 -6.60 -19.46
C CYS A 62 -9.04 -5.24 -20.19
N ALA A 63 -8.20 -4.28 -19.82
CA ALA A 63 -8.19 -2.95 -20.40
C ALA A 63 -7.53 -2.86 -21.79
N ASP A 64 -7.06 -3.98 -22.35
CA ASP A 64 -6.18 -4.05 -23.55
C ASP A 64 -5.03 -3.04 -23.47
N PHE A 65 -4.38 -2.98 -22.30
CA PHE A 65 -3.22 -2.13 -22.11
C PHE A 65 -1.97 -2.81 -22.66
N ARG A 66 -1.29 -2.13 -23.59
CA ARG A 66 0.01 -2.52 -24.13
C ARG A 66 1.01 -1.42 -23.83
N ALA A 67 2.01 -1.75 -23.01
CA ALA A 67 3.06 -0.81 -22.66
C ALA A 67 3.94 -0.51 -23.89
N ILE A 68 4.14 0.78 -24.16
CA ILE A 68 4.95 1.24 -25.30
C ILE A 68 6.45 1.07 -25.00
N LYS A 69 6.85 1.22 -23.73
CA LYS A 69 8.23 1.06 -23.25
C LYS A 69 8.26 0.42 -21.87
N THR A 70 9.04 -0.65 -21.71
CA THR A 70 9.17 -1.42 -20.44
C THR A 70 10.62 -1.62 -20.00
N LYS A 71 11.60 -1.15 -20.77
CA LYS A 71 13.04 -1.21 -20.45
C LYS A 71 13.60 0.19 -20.22
N ASP A 72 14.61 0.29 -19.36
CA ASP A 72 15.33 1.53 -19.07
C ASP A 72 14.39 2.70 -18.70
N LEU A 73 13.45 2.44 -17.78
CA LEU A 73 12.59 3.48 -17.23
C LEU A 73 13.29 4.14 -16.05
N ASP A 74 13.48 5.44 -16.16
CA ASP A 74 13.74 6.31 -15.02
C ASP A 74 12.44 6.50 -14.21
N ILE A 75 12.54 7.16 -13.05
CA ILE A 75 11.39 7.39 -12.16
C ILE A 75 10.24 8.09 -12.92
N THR A 76 10.57 9.06 -13.78
CA THR A 76 9.60 9.78 -14.61
C THR A 76 8.93 8.85 -15.61
N GLY A 77 9.71 8.02 -16.31
CA GLY A 77 9.19 7.02 -17.24
C GLY A 77 8.26 6.03 -16.55
N LEU A 78 8.60 5.57 -15.35
CA LEU A 78 7.75 4.66 -14.57
C LEU A 78 6.43 5.33 -14.17
N ALA A 79 6.48 6.59 -13.72
CA ALA A 79 5.28 7.36 -13.39
C ALA A 79 4.39 7.56 -14.63
N LEU A 80 4.98 7.87 -15.79
CA LEU A 80 4.25 8.03 -17.04
C LEU A 80 3.61 6.71 -17.49
N LEU A 81 4.32 5.59 -17.36
CA LEU A 81 3.79 4.26 -17.65
C LEU A 81 2.60 3.93 -16.74
N GLY A 82 2.72 4.22 -15.44
CA GLY A 82 1.64 4.08 -14.47
C GLY A 82 0.43 4.95 -14.83
N TYR A 83 0.66 6.20 -15.22
CA TYR A 83 -0.39 7.12 -15.66
C TYR A 83 -1.12 6.60 -16.91
N GLN A 84 -0.39 6.16 -17.94
CA GLN A 84 -0.98 5.59 -19.16
C GLN A 84 -1.80 4.33 -18.86
N TYR A 85 -1.30 3.48 -17.97
CA TYR A 85 -2.02 2.30 -17.50
C TYR A 85 -3.34 2.69 -16.83
N LEU A 86 -3.29 3.59 -15.84
CA LEU A 86 -4.48 4.04 -15.12
C LEU A 86 -5.49 4.70 -16.06
N GLN A 87 -5.04 5.57 -16.97
CA GLN A 87 -5.91 6.20 -17.96
C GLN A 87 -6.63 5.16 -18.82
N LYS A 88 -5.93 4.11 -19.28
CA LYS A 88 -6.53 3.03 -20.07
C LYS A 88 -7.54 2.22 -19.26
N VAL A 89 -7.23 1.93 -18.00
CA VAL A 89 -8.11 1.19 -17.09
C VAL A 89 -9.38 1.98 -16.77
N VAL A 90 -9.25 3.27 -16.42
CA VAL A 90 -10.39 4.13 -16.07
C VAL A 90 -11.32 4.33 -17.26
N ASN A 91 -10.76 4.44 -18.47
CA ASN A 91 -11.54 4.49 -19.71
C ASN A 91 -12.29 3.17 -20.02
N ASN A 92 -11.99 2.08 -19.33
CA ASN A 92 -12.70 0.80 -19.43
C ASN A 92 -13.43 0.49 -18.13
N GLN A 93 -14.60 1.11 -17.96
CA GLN A 93 -15.43 1.02 -16.74
C GLN A 93 -15.68 -0.42 -16.27
N ARG A 94 -15.92 -1.36 -17.21
CA ARG A 94 -16.16 -2.77 -16.88
C ARG A 94 -14.94 -3.37 -16.18
N CYS A 95 -13.75 -3.16 -16.73
CA CYS A 95 -12.51 -3.67 -16.16
C CYS A 95 -12.17 -3.02 -14.82
N LEU A 96 -12.42 -1.72 -14.69
CA LEU A 96 -12.25 -0.99 -13.44
C LEU A 96 -13.16 -1.56 -12.35
N LEU A 97 -14.47 -1.70 -12.61
CA LEU A 97 -15.44 -2.19 -11.62
C LEU A 97 -15.16 -3.63 -11.20
N ILE A 98 -14.83 -4.51 -12.15
CA ILE A 98 -14.44 -5.90 -11.84
C ILE A 98 -13.21 -5.91 -10.95
N THR A 99 -12.18 -5.13 -11.28
CA THR A 99 -10.95 -5.12 -10.50
C THR A 99 -11.16 -4.50 -9.12
N LEU A 100 -12.00 -3.47 -9.01
CA LEU A 100 -12.34 -2.87 -7.73
C LEU A 100 -13.06 -3.90 -6.84
N LYS A 101 -14.03 -4.63 -7.38
CA LYS A 101 -14.71 -5.71 -6.66
C LYS A 101 -13.73 -6.81 -6.24
N GLU A 102 -12.90 -7.31 -7.15
CA GLU A 102 -11.93 -8.35 -6.85
C GLU A 102 -10.88 -7.91 -5.83
N SER A 103 -10.43 -6.66 -5.89
CA SER A 103 -9.50 -6.10 -4.90
C SER A 103 -10.16 -5.92 -3.54
N TYR A 104 -11.42 -5.49 -3.50
CA TYR A 104 -12.20 -5.42 -2.27
C TYR A 104 -12.36 -6.82 -1.65
N ASP A 105 -12.81 -7.80 -2.43
CA ASP A 105 -13.00 -9.18 -1.95
C ASP A 105 -11.67 -9.80 -1.49
N ALA A 106 -10.55 -9.43 -2.13
CA ALA A 106 -9.22 -9.90 -1.74
C ALA A 106 -8.66 -9.21 -0.48
N VAL A 107 -9.09 -7.98 -0.16
CA VAL A 107 -8.55 -7.17 0.94
C VAL A 107 -9.46 -7.18 2.17
N SER A 108 -10.78 -7.21 1.99
CA SER A 108 -11.80 -7.23 3.06
C SER A 108 -11.47 -8.22 4.17
N PRO A 109 -11.19 -9.53 3.91
CA PRO A 109 -10.95 -10.47 5.01
C PRO A 109 -9.69 -10.14 5.82
N TYR A 110 -8.72 -9.44 5.23
CA TYR A 110 -7.52 -9.00 5.95
C TYR A 110 -7.78 -7.75 6.79
N ILE A 111 -8.61 -6.84 6.31
CA ILE A 111 -9.05 -5.67 7.07
C ILE A 111 -9.95 -6.11 8.22
N ASP A 112 -10.90 -7.01 7.98
CA ASP A 112 -11.76 -7.59 9.01
C ASP A 112 -10.94 -8.29 10.09
N LYS A 113 -9.88 -9.00 9.69
CA LYS A 113 -8.93 -9.62 10.63
C LYS A 113 -8.22 -8.58 11.48
N LEU A 114 -7.67 -7.53 10.87
CA LEU A 114 -6.99 -6.44 11.59
C LEU A 114 -7.95 -5.70 12.55
N ILE A 115 -9.20 -5.51 12.16
CA ILE A 115 -10.24 -4.92 13.04
C ILE A 115 -10.55 -5.87 14.20
N SER A 116 -10.72 -7.17 13.94
CA SER A 116 -10.99 -8.17 14.98
C SER A 116 -9.85 -8.29 16.00
N GLU A 117 -8.61 -8.04 15.56
CA GLU A 117 -7.42 -8.04 16.41
C GLU A 117 -7.21 -6.68 17.14
N ASN A 118 -8.13 -5.71 16.97
CA ASN A 118 -8.04 -4.33 17.47
C ASN A 118 -6.78 -3.59 17.01
N CYS A 119 -6.32 -3.92 15.79
CA CYS A 119 -5.11 -3.34 15.20
C CYS A 119 -5.34 -2.02 14.46
N VAL A 120 -6.58 -1.55 14.42
CA VAL A 120 -6.96 -0.27 13.82
C VAL A 120 -7.53 0.64 14.91
N PRO A 121 -6.77 1.63 15.41
CA PRO A 121 -7.28 2.54 16.42
C PRO A 121 -8.42 3.38 15.85
N GLY A 122 -9.59 3.35 16.52
CA GLY A 122 -10.77 4.15 16.15
C GLY A 122 -11.84 3.47 15.30
N LEU A 123 -11.76 2.14 15.09
CA LEU A 123 -12.79 1.35 14.38
C LEU A 123 -13.49 0.30 15.28
N SER A 124 -13.42 0.52 16.61
CA SER A 124 -14.13 -0.24 17.65
C SER A 124 -15.53 0.30 17.90
#